data_AF-A0A5A7Y6J8-F1
#
_entry.id   AF-A0A5A7Y6J8-F1
#
_cell.length_a   1.000
_cell.length_b   1.000
_cell.length_c   1.000
_cell.angle_alpha   90.00
_cell.angle_beta   90.00
_cell.angle_gamma   90.00
#
_symmetry.space_group_name_H-M   'P 1'
#
loop_
_entity.id
_entity.type
_entity.pdbx_description
1 polymer ?
#
loop_
_entity_poly.entity_id
_entity_poly.type
_entity_poly.pdbx_seq_one_letter_code
_entity_poly.pdbx_strand_id
1 'polypeptide(L)'
;MYTSGDLSTADAHVESVLVRMSLDELSRLQDALLAELRTGMPSTEQIAKALERQSIEVAAWFRFRQAAEAVKIVMLLGALAVAIAWQTHRHVAAPAHRLQDAMARVHEDHVYMLPIPRSDPCFCGSGSRFRSCHGRPPMAAPAV
;
A
#
# COMPACT_ATOMS: atom_id res chain seq x y z
N MET A 1 11.77 -11.14 -21.94
CA MET A 1 12.42 -9.89 -21.49
C MET A 1 11.44 -8.76 -21.77
N TYR A 2 10.57 -8.45 -20.81
CA TYR A 2 9.73 -7.26 -20.86
C TYR A 2 10.44 -6.14 -20.09
N THR A 3 10.45 -4.94 -20.67
CA THR A 3 11.26 -3.79 -20.25
C THR A 3 10.69 -3.17 -18.98
N SER A 4 11.56 -2.62 -18.13
CA SER A 4 11.22 -1.94 -16.87
C SER A 4 10.20 -0.77 -17.01
N GLY A 5 9.80 -0.39 -18.22
CA GLY A 5 8.80 0.64 -18.50
C GLY A 5 7.34 0.22 -18.28
N ASP A 6 7.01 -1.07 -18.44
CA ASP A 6 5.63 -1.55 -18.29
C ASP A 6 5.16 -1.53 -16.82
N LEU A 7 6.09 -1.85 -15.90
CA LEU A 7 5.84 -1.81 -14.45
C LEU A 7 5.54 -0.40 -13.95
N SER A 8 6.26 0.59 -14.47
CA SER A 8 6.04 2.00 -14.13
C SER A 8 4.68 2.53 -14.62
N THR A 9 4.15 2.00 -15.72
CA THR A 9 2.87 2.45 -16.28
C THR A 9 1.68 1.92 -15.48
N ALA A 10 1.73 0.66 -15.06
CA ALA A 10 0.72 0.08 -14.18
C ALA A 10 0.67 0.79 -12.82
N ASP A 11 1.85 1.12 -12.26
CA ASP A 11 1.95 1.88 -11.00
C ASP A 11 1.37 3.29 -11.12
N ALA A 12 1.73 4.02 -12.18
CA ALA A 12 1.15 5.33 -12.45
C ALA A 12 -0.38 5.29 -12.60
N HIS A 13 -0.92 4.20 -13.17
CA HIS A 13 -2.36 4.03 -13.31
C HIS A 13 -3.05 3.83 -11.94
N VAL A 14 -2.55 2.92 -11.10
CA VAL A 14 -3.16 2.69 -9.78
C VAL A 14 -3.07 3.95 -8.91
N GLU A 15 -1.97 4.70 -9.00
CA GLU A 15 -1.83 5.99 -8.31
C GLU A 15 -2.90 6.99 -8.74
N SER A 16 -3.12 7.15 -10.05
CA SER A 16 -4.16 8.02 -10.59
C SER A 16 -5.56 7.63 -10.09
N VAL A 17 -5.82 6.34 -9.91
CA VAL A 17 -7.05 5.84 -9.28
C VAL A 17 -7.10 6.28 -7.81
N LEU A 18 -6.07 5.99 -7.01
CA LEU A 18 -6.02 6.32 -5.58
C LEU A 18 -6.14 7.82 -5.30
N VAL A 19 -5.53 8.68 -6.13
CA VAL A 19 -5.60 10.15 -5.99
C VAL A 19 -7.03 10.69 -6.14
N ARG A 20 -7.88 9.99 -6.91
CA ARG A 20 -9.26 10.40 -7.17
C ARG A 20 -10.27 9.84 -6.17
N MET A 21 -9.87 8.86 -5.36
CA MET A 21 -10.73 8.24 -4.36
C MET A 21 -10.90 9.15 -3.13
N SER A 22 -12.11 9.18 -2.59
CA SER A 22 -12.41 9.77 -1.30
C SER A 22 -11.81 8.96 -0.15
N LEU A 23 -11.71 9.58 1.03
CA LEU A 23 -11.24 8.93 2.25
C LEU A 23 -12.02 7.65 2.58
N ASP A 24 -13.34 7.67 2.38
CA ASP A 24 -14.20 6.53 2.62
C ASP A 24 -13.94 5.38 1.64
N GLU A 25 -13.71 5.69 0.36
CA GLU A 25 -13.36 4.69 -0.66
C GLU A 25 -11.99 4.07 -0.40
N LEU A 26 -11.00 4.88 -0.04
CA LEU A 26 -9.67 4.41 0.34
C LEU A 26 -9.74 3.50 1.59
N SER A 27 -10.52 3.89 2.59
CA SER A 27 -10.70 3.12 3.82
C SER A 27 -11.39 1.78 3.55
N ARG A 28 -12.46 1.75 2.73
CA ARG A 28 -13.13 0.50 2.32
C ARG A 28 -12.21 -0.43 1.55
N LEU A 29 -11.35 0.11 0.69
CA LEU A 29 -10.37 -0.67 -0.05
C LEU A 29 -9.31 -1.27 0.89
N GLN A 30 -8.82 -0.51 1.87
CA GLN A 30 -7.92 -1.00 2.91
C GLN A 30 -8.58 -2.08 3.78
N ASP A 31 -9.83 -1.87 4.19
CA ASP A 31 -10.59 -2.84 4.99
C ASP A 31 -10.83 -4.15 4.24
N ALA A 32 -11.17 -4.09 2.95
CA ALA A 32 -11.31 -5.27 2.11
C ALA A 32 -10.01 -6.09 2.03
N LEU A 33 -8.87 -5.40 1.86
CA LEU A 33 -7.56 -6.05 1.84
C LEU A 33 -7.22 -6.68 3.20
N LEU A 34 -7.39 -5.94 4.30
CA LEU A 34 -7.12 -6.45 5.65
C LEU A 34 -8.06 -7.60 6.04
N ALA A 35 -9.32 -7.58 5.59
CA ALA A 35 -10.27 -8.66 5.83
C ALA A 35 -9.80 -9.96 5.15
N GLU A 36 -9.34 -9.91 3.91
CA GLU A 36 -8.79 -11.09 3.23
C GLU A 36 -7.51 -11.60 3.91
N LEU A 37 -6.61 -10.72 4.34
CA LEU A 37 -5.39 -11.13 5.04
C LEU A 37 -5.67 -11.84 6.37
N ARG A 38 -6.79 -11.54 7.03
CA ARG A 38 -7.20 -12.25 8.25
C ARG A 38 -7.65 -13.69 8.00
N THR A 39 -7.92 -14.07 6.74
CA THR A 39 -8.27 -15.45 6.38
C THR A 39 -7.06 -16.38 6.31
N GLY A 40 -5.83 -15.84 6.41
CA GLY A 40 -4.58 -16.59 6.42
C GLY A 40 -3.65 -16.16 5.29
N MET A 41 -3.35 -17.06 4.36
CA MET A 41 -2.50 -16.80 3.19
C MET A 41 -3.38 -16.73 1.93
N PRO A 42 -4.07 -15.59 1.69
CA PRO A 42 -4.90 -15.46 0.51
C PRO A 42 -4.04 -15.38 -0.75
N SER A 43 -4.47 -16.08 -1.80
CA SER A 43 -3.87 -16.00 -3.12
C SER A 43 -4.10 -14.64 -3.78
N THR A 44 -3.32 -14.33 -4.81
CA THR A 44 -3.50 -13.13 -5.64
C THR A 44 -4.94 -12.96 -6.11
N GLU A 45 -5.60 -14.04 -6.54
CA GLU A 45 -6.97 -13.98 -7.07
C GLU A 45 -8.01 -13.71 -5.97
N GLN A 46 -7.83 -14.29 -4.77
CA GLN A 46 -8.72 -14.02 -3.64
C GLN A 46 -8.69 -12.54 -3.25
N ILE A 47 -7.48 -11.97 -3.14
CA ILE A 47 -7.31 -10.54 -2.85
C ILE A 47 -7.92 -9.70 -3.96
N ALA A 48 -7.60 -9.98 -5.22
CA ALA A 48 -8.11 -9.19 -6.33
C ALA A 48 -9.64 -9.20 -6.39
N LYS A 49 -10.26 -10.37 -6.18
CA LYS A 49 -11.72 -10.51 -6.12
C LYS A 49 -12.35 -9.70 -4.97
N ALA A 50 -11.68 -9.60 -3.83
CA ALA A 50 -12.15 -8.76 -2.73
C ALA A 50 -12.03 -7.26 -3.06
N LEU A 51 -10.92 -6.85 -3.68
CA LEU A 51 -10.67 -5.47 -4.12
C LEU A 51 -11.63 -5.03 -5.24
N GLU A 52 -12.03 -5.93 -6.13
CA GLU A 52 -12.86 -5.65 -7.30
C GLU A 52 -14.24 -5.07 -6.94
N ARG A 53 -14.73 -5.38 -5.74
CA ARG A 53 -15.96 -4.77 -5.19
C ARG A 53 -15.81 -3.29 -4.88
N GLN A 54 -14.59 -2.81 -4.70
CA GLN A 54 -14.25 -1.43 -4.32
C GLN A 54 -13.62 -0.67 -5.50
N SER A 55 -12.75 -1.31 -6.29
CA SER A 55 -12.20 -0.78 -7.53
C SER A 55 -11.71 -1.90 -8.45
N ILE A 56 -12.24 -1.92 -9.68
CA ILE A 56 -11.84 -2.86 -10.73
C ILE A 56 -10.39 -2.59 -11.15
N GLU A 57 -9.99 -1.33 -11.21
CA GLU A 57 -8.66 -0.90 -11.64
C GLU A 57 -7.59 -1.32 -10.63
N VAL A 58 -7.84 -1.16 -9.33
CA VAL A 58 -6.92 -1.63 -8.28
C VAL A 58 -6.83 -3.16 -8.30
N ALA A 59 -7.96 -3.86 -8.47
CA ALA A 59 -7.96 -5.32 -8.60
C ALA A 59 -7.15 -5.79 -9.81
N ALA A 60 -7.32 -5.14 -10.97
CA ALA A 60 -6.55 -5.42 -12.18
C ALA A 60 -5.05 -5.18 -11.97
N TRP A 61 -4.67 -4.04 -11.37
CA TRP A 61 -3.28 -3.78 -10.99
C TRP A 61 -2.72 -4.89 -10.10
N PHE A 62 -3.47 -5.33 -9.09
CA PHE A 62 -3.03 -6.37 -8.16
C PHE A 62 -2.84 -7.74 -8.82
N ARG A 63 -3.72 -8.10 -9.76
CA ARG A 63 -3.63 -9.35 -10.55
C ARG A 63 -2.39 -9.36 -11.44
N PHE A 64 -2.17 -8.28 -12.18
CA PHE A 64 -1.20 -8.27 -13.28
C PHE A 64 0.18 -7.71 -12.91
N ARG A 65 0.33 -7.09 -11.74
CA ARG A 65 1.63 -6.62 -11.27
C ARG A 65 2.61 -7.79 -11.11
N GLN A 66 3.78 -7.67 -11.73
CA GLN A 66 4.86 -8.64 -11.62
C GLN A 66 5.69 -8.37 -10.36
N ALA A 67 5.25 -8.91 -9.23
CA ALA A 67 5.99 -8.93 -7.97
C ALA A 67 5.52 -10.10 -7.11
N ALA A 68 6.34 -10.51 -6.14
CA ALA A 68 5.93 -11.49 -5.13
C ALA A 68 4.66 -11.03 -4.41
N GLU A 69 3.79 -11.97 -4.03
CA GLU A 69 2.48 -11.65 -3.45
C GLU A 69 2.59 -10.77 -2.21
N ALA A 70 3.50 -11.10 -1.30
CA ALA A 70 3.79 -10.29 -0.12
C ALA A 70 4.18 -8.85 -0.47
N VAL A 71 5.00 -8.66 -1.51
CA VAL A 71 5.41 -7.32 -1.97
C VAL A 71 4.21 -6.55 -2.51
N LYS A 72 3.36 -7.15 -3.34
CA LYS A 72 2.14 -6.50 -3.86
C LYS A 72 1.20 -6.06 -2.74
N ILE A 73 1.01 -6.92 -1.74
CA ILE A 73 0.19 -6.65 -0.55
C ILE A 73 0.72 -5.44 0.21
N VAL A 74 2.01 -5.47 0.58
CA VAL A 74 2.60 -4.39 1.39
C VAL A 74 2.67 -3.10 0.59
N MET A 75 2.91 -3.16 -0.73
CA MET A 75 2.91 -1.98 -1.59
C MET A 75 1.54 -1.30 -1.62
N LEU A 76 0.48 -2.07 -1.84
CA LEU A 76 -0.89 -1.53 -1.86
C LEU A 76 -1.31 -0.99 -0.49
N LEU A 77 -1.02 -1.71 0.60
CA LEU A 77 -1.30 -1.23 1.94
C LEU A 77 -0.53 0.06 2.28
N GLY A 78 0.74 0.14 1.88
CA GLY A 78 1.58 1.32 2.08
C GLY A 78 1.06 2.53 1.32
N ALA A 79 0.71 2.36 0.04
CA ALA A 79 0.11 3.42 -0.78
C ALA A 79 -1.24 3.89 -0.21
N LEU A 80 -2.11 2.96 0.17
CA LEU A 80 -3.39 3.24 0.81
C LEU A 80 -3.21 4.03 2.11
N ALA A 81 -2.29 3.60 2.97
CA ALA A 81 -2.04 4.27 4.24
C ALA A 81 -1.51 5.70 4.07
N VAL A 82 -0.65 5.92 3.07
CA VAL A 82 -0.18 7.27 2.73
C VAL A 82 -1.34 8.13 2.20
N ALA A 83 -2.18 7.59 1.30
CA ALA A 83 -3.34 8.32 0.78
C ALA A 83 -4.33 8.69 1.89
N ILE A 84 -4.66 7.74 2.78
CA ILE A 84 -5.56 7.93 3.93
C ILE A 84 -4.99 8.95 4.90
N ALA A 85 -3.72 8.81 5.31
CA ALA A 85 -3.08 9.74 6.22
C ALA A 85 -3.03 11.16 5.63
N TRP A 86 -2.72 11.28 4.35
CA TRP A 86 -2.69 12.58 3.68
C TRP A 86 -4.07 13.25 3.68
N GLN A 87 -5.12 12.53 3.28
CA GLN A 87 -6.49 13.08 3.29
C GLN A 87 -6.98 13.40 4.71
N THR A 88 -6.64 12.57 5.69
CA THR A 88 -7.06 12.75 7.08
C THR A 88 -6.42 13.99 7.72
N HIS A 89 -5.12 14.18 7.52
CA HIS A 89 -4.36 15.24 8.21
C HIS A 89 -4.18 16.52 7.39
N ARG A 90 -4.34 16.45 6.06
CA ARG A 90 -4.19 17.60 5.16
C ARG A 90 -5.49 18.00 4.46
N HIS A 91 -6.55 17.20 4.57
CA HIS A 91 -7.86 17.45 3.95
C HIS A 91 -7.82 17.65 2.43
N VAL A 92 -6.81 17.07 1.76
CA VAL A 92 -6.63 17.08 0.31
C VAL A 92 -6.10 15.71 -0.14
N ALA A 93 -6.23 15.37 -1.41
CA ALA A 93 -5.63 14.14 -1.95
C ALA A 93 -4.10 14.15 -1.83
N ALA A 94 -3.50 12.97 -1.64
CA ALA A 94 -2.05 12.82 -1.71
C ALA A 94 -1.57 13.15 -3.13
N PRO A 95 -0.50 13.93 -3.31
CA PRO A 95 0.13 14.09 -4.62
C PRO A 95 0.61 12.73 -5.16
N ALA A 96 0.47 12.50 -6.47
CA ALA A 96 0.86 11.22 -7.10
C ALA A 96 2.30 10.79 -6.76
N HIS A 97 3.27 11.72 -6.80
CA HIS A 97 4.66 11.42 -6.45
C HIS A 97 4.86 10.91 -5.01
N ARG A 98 3.95 11.23 -4.07
CA ARG A 98 4.00 10.68 -2.71
C ARG A 98 3.56 9.22 -2.64
N LEU A 99 2.65 8.81 -3.52
CA LEU A 99 2.25 7.41 -3.65
C LEU A 99 3.36 6.61 -4.35
N GLN A 100 3.99 7.18 -5.38
CA GLN A 100 5.19 6.63 -6.03
C GLN A 100 6.31 6.39 -5.03
N ASP A 101 6.65 7.42 -4.25
CA ASP A 101 7.67 7.32 -3.19
C ASP A 101 7.32 6.21 -2.19
N ALA A 102 6.04 6.06 -1.82
CA ALA A 102 5.60 5.04 -0.89
C ALA A 102 5.79 3.63 -1.47
N MET A 103 5.37 3.43 -2.72
CA MET A 103 5.50 2.16 -3.44
C MET A 103 6.97 1.78 -3.64
N ALA A 104 7.82 2.74 -4.01
CA ALA A 104 9.27 2.54 -4.14
C ALA A 104 9.92 2.17 -2.80
N ARG A 105 9.59 2.90 -1.72
CA ARG A 105 10.11 2.59 -0.38
C ARG A 105 9.73 1.19 0.08
N VAL A 106 8.50 0.75 -0.17
CA VAL A 106 8.11 -0.63 0.16
C VAL A 106 8.91 -1.63 -0.67
N HIS A 107 9.09 -1.37 -1.97
CA HIS A 107 9.85 -2.24 -2.85
C HIS A 107 11.32 -2.40 -2.39
N GLU A 108 11.89 -1.33 -1.84
CA GLU A 108 13.24 -1.29 -1.27
C GLU A 108 13.33 -1.77 0.20
N ASP A 109 12.25 -2.30 0.77
CA ASP A 109 12.14 -2.68 2.19
C ASP A 109 12.37 -1.50 3.18
N HIS A 110 12.16 -0.28 2.70
CA HIS A 110 12.23 0.98 3.45
C HIS A 110 10.86 1.41 4.01
N VAL A 111 10.03 0.46 4.42
CA VAL A 111 8.67 0.69 4.93
C VAL A 111 8.63 1.68 6.10
N TYR A 112 9.67 1.70 6.93
CA TYR A 112 9.81 2.63 8.06
C TYR A 112 9.92 4.10 7.67
N MET A 113 10.18 4.39 6.40
CA MET A 113 10.29 5.74 5.85
C MET A 113 8.98 6.22 5.20
N LEU A 114 7.90 5.44 5.24
CA LEU A 114 6.61 5.89 4.70
C LEU A 114 6.15 7.17 5.41
N PRO A 115 5.60 8.16 4.68
CA PRO A 115 5.17 9.44 5.23
C PRO A 115 3.82 9.33 5.98
N ILE A 116 3.72 8.36 6.88
CA ILE A 116 2.58 8.12 7.77
C ILE A 116 2.93 8.71 9.14
N PRO A 117 2.05 9.50 9.78
CA PRO A 117 2.32 10.01 11.11
C PRO A 117 2.64 8.89 12.10
N ARG A 118 3.68 9.10 12.90
CA ARG A 118 4.21 8.09 13.83
C ARG A 118 3.18 7.63 14.89
N SER A 119 2.18 8.47 15.17
CA SER A 119 1.07 8.21 16.10
C SER A 119 -0.04 7.35 15.52
N ASP A 120 -0.17 7.29 14.20
CA ASP A 120 -1.32 6.70 13.52
C ASP A 120 -1.30 5.16 13.63
N PRO A 121 -2.45 4.50 13.48
CA PRO A 121 -2.52 3.05 13.36
C PRO A 121 -1.59 2.53 12.26
N CYS A 122 -0.92 1.40 12.52
CA CYS A 122 -0.08 0.78 11.51
C CYS A 122 -0.94 0.14 10.42
N PHE A 123 -0.56 0.37 9.16
CA PHE A 123 -1.30 -0.08 7.99
C PHE A 123 -1.42 -1.61 7.85
N CYS A 124 -0.60 -2.39 8.56
CA CYS A 124 -0.63 -3.85 8.51
C CYS A 124 -1.81 -4.47 9.28
N GLY A 125 -2.65 -3.65 9.92
CA GLY A 125 -3.82 -4.12 10.66
C GLY A 125 -3.53 -4.73 12.03
N SER A 126 -2.31 -4.56 12.57
CA SER A 126 -1.92 -5.09 13.89
C SER A 126 -2.58 -4.40 15.09
N GLY A 127 -3.28 -3.28 14.88
CA GLY A 127 -3.81 -2.43 15.94
C GLY A 127 -2.76 -1.60 16.70
N SER A 128 -1.47 -1.83 16.44
CA SER A 128 -0.37 -1.04 17.02
C SER A 128 -0.16 0.28 16.26
N ARG A 129 0.47 1.27 16.93
CA ARG A 129 0.90 2.51 16.26
C ARG A 129 2.03 2.25 15.27
N PHE A 130 2.09 3.02 14.18
CA PHE A 130 3.13 2.92 13.14
C PHE A 130 4.53 2.93 13.75
N ARG A 131 4.86 3.88 14.65
CA ARG A 131 6.18 3.97 15.30
C ARG A 131 6.64 2.71 16.05
N SER A 132 5.69 1.90 16.51
CA SER A 132 5.96 0.70 17.33
C SER A 132 5.96 -0.57 16.50
N CYS A 133 5.48 -0.49 15.26
CA CYS A 133 5.38 -1.58 14.31
C CYS A 133 6.35 -1.28 13.15
N HIS A 134 5.85 -0.98 11.96
CA HIS A 134 6.68 -0.78 10.77
C HIS A 134 7.46 0.54 10.71
N GLY A 135 7.22 1.50 11.62
CA GLY A 135 7.89 2.80 11.65
C GLY A 135 9.26 2.81 12.33
N ARG A 136 9.80 1.64 12.71
CA ARG A 136 11.15 1.52 13.30
C ARG A 136 12.14 1.23 12.19
N PRO A 137 13.26 1.97 12.10
CA PRO A 137 14.34 1.56 11.23
C PRO A 137 14.83 0.17 11.66
N PRO A 138 15.29 -0.67 10.71
CA PRO A 138 15.95 -1.91 11.06
C PRO A 138 17.11 -1.58 12.01
N MET A 139 17.19 -2.28 13.14
CA MET A 139 18.35 -2.15 14.02
C MET A 139 19.55 -2.61 13.19
N ALA A 140 20.52 -1.72 12.96
CA ALA A 140 21.78 -2.13 12.35
C ALA A 140 22.27 -3.34 13.15
N ALA A 141 22.49 -4.47 12.47
CA ALA A 141 23.13 -5.60 13.10
C ALA A 141 24.44 -5.08 13.72
N PRO A 142 24.77 -5.45 14.97
CA PRO A 142 26.07 -5.09 15.51
C PRO A 142 27.13 -5.58 14.53
N ALA A 143 28.05 -4.69 14.16
CA ALA A 143 29.20 -5.07 13.34
C ALA A 143 29.94 -6.18 14.11
N VAL A 144 29.92 -7.39 13.56
CA VAL A 144 30.67 -8.55 14.07
C VAL A 144 32.07 -8.50 13.49
#